data_AF-A0A7C4QWD9-F1
#
_entry.id   AF-A0A7C4QWD9-F1
#
_cell.length_a   1.000
_cell.length_b   1.000
_cell.length_c   1.000
_cell.angle_alpha   90.00
_cell.angle_beta   90.00
_cell.angle_gamma   90.00
#
_symmetry.space_group_name_H-M   'P 1'
#
loop_
_entity.id
_entity.type
_entity.pdbx_description
1 polymer ?
#
loop_
_entity_poly.entity_id
_entity_poly.type
_entity_poly.pdbx_seq_one_letter_code
_entity_poly.pdbx_strand_id
1 'polypeptide(L)'
;MKKVFERVRVDLVKWGQSGLPLALAAWLPLGGCLLSGCQTPAAVKPAAEAKAIRINAGATEPHVAPDGSVWLSDRGFADGRTVDRGPLEIAGTVMPVLFRTERYGMTRFSCPVANGEYEVRLHFAETFARITEKGQRVFSVKVEDREIKDLDVLAKTGAPRTACMEKVVVQVKDGKLDITFTPGIQNPMINALEIISRPQ
;
A
#
# COMPACT_ATOMS: atom_id res chain seq x y z
N MET A 1 -35.87 -43.75 -12.93
CA MET A 1 -35.11 -43.57 -14.18
C MET A 1 -33.66 -43.34 -13.80
N LYS A 2 -32.74 -44.18 -14.32
CA LYS A 2 -31.29 -44.11 -14.10
C LYS A 2 -30.66 -43.08 -15.05
N LYS A 3 -29.69 -42.28 -14.59
CA LYS A 3 -28.44 -41.88 -15.27
C LYS A 3 -27.70 -40.84 -14.40
N VAL A 4 -26.60 -41.18 -13.75
CA VAL A 4 -25.20 -41.35 -14.22
C VAL A 4 -24.40 -40.08 -13.94
N PHE A 5 -23.49 -40.21 -12.95
CA PHE A 5 -22.38 -39.31 -12.66
C PHE A 5 -21.31 -39.47 -13.75
N GLU A 6 -20.83 -38.35 -14.30
CA GLU A 6 -19.68 -38.34 -15.20
C GLU A 6 -18.45 -37.75 -14.50
N ARG A 7 -17.32 -38.41 -14.73
CA ARG A 7 -16.08 -38.35 -13.98
C ARG A 7 -15.09 -37.51 -14.76
N VAL A 8 -14.65 -36.37 -14.22
CA VAL A 8 -13.57 -35.57 -14.80
C VAL A 8 -12.25 -36.32 -14.60
N ARG A 9 -11.59 -36.69 -15.72
CA ARG A 9 -10.22 -37.20 -15.74
C ARG A 9 -9.26 -36.03 -15.96
N VAL A 10 -8.21 -36.01 -15.16
CA VAL A 10 -7.09 -35.08 -15.24
C VAL A 10 -6.07 -35.66 -16.21
N ASP A 11 -5.75 -34.95 -17.29
CA ASP A 11 -4.72 -35.37 -18.23
C ASP A 11 -3.34 -34.86 -17.82
N LEU A 12 -2.43 -35.83 -17.75
CA LEU A 12 -1.03 -35.76 -17.36
C LEU A 12 -0.20 -35.30 -18.57
N VAL A 13 0.41 -34.11 -18.50
CA VAL A 13 1.36 -33.64 -19.54
C VAL A 13 2.73 -34.30 -19.31
N LYS A 14 3.15 -35.08 -20.31
CA LYS A 14 4.45 -35.76 -20.35
C LYS A 14 5.55 -34.83 -20.87
N TRP A 15 6.73 -34.95 -20.25
CA TRP A 15 7.99 -34.34 -20.66
C TRP A 15 8.57 -35.04 -21.90
N GLY A 16 9.16 -34.26 -22.82
CA GLY A 16 9.93 -34.75 -23.96
C GLY A 16 11.27 -34.02 -24.06
N GLN A 17 12.36 -34.77 -23.94
CA GLN A 17 13.75 -34.35 -24.16
C GLN A 17 14.18 -34.53 -25.62
N SER A 18 15.31 -33.90 -25.95
CA SER A 18 16.39 -34.31 -26.86
C SER A 18 16.51 -33.62 -28.23
N GLY A 19 17.75 -33.25 -28.57
CA GLY A 19 18.20 -33.00 -29.94
C GLY A 19 19.19 -31.86 -30.13
N LEU A 20 20.48 -32.08 -29.82
CA LEU A 20 21.59 -31.31 -30.41
C LEU A 20 22.00 -31.96 -31.75
N PRO A 21 22.47 -31.16 -32.72
CA PRO A 21 23.53 -31.66 -33.60
C PRO A 21 24.76 -30.73 -33.62
N LEU A 22 25.93 -31.36 -33.62
CA LEU A 22 27.19 -30.79 -34.08
C LEU A 22 27.14 -30.61 -35.61
N ALA A 23 27.65 -29.49 -36.12
CA ALA A 23 28.05 -29.37 -37.51
C ALA A 23 29.39 -28.62 -37.62
N LEU A 24 30.22 -29.13 -38.55
CA LEU A 24 31.62 -28.79 -38.84
C LEU A 24 31.82 -27.37 -39.40
N ALA A 25 33.07 -26.93 -39.26
CA ALA A 25 33.66 -25.69 -39.75
C ALA A 25 33.71 -25.53 -41.29
N ALA A 26 33.70 -24.27 -41.74
CA ALA A 26 34.24 -23.82 -43.03
C ALA A 26 34.81 -22.39 -42.89
N TRP A 27 35.86 -22.08 -43.65
CA TRP A 27 36.77 -20.94 -43.48
C TRP A 27 36.65 -19.93 -44.65
N LEU A 28 36.67 -18.62 -44.30
CA LEU A 28 37.09 -17.39 -45.04
C LEU A 28 36.28 -16.82 -46.24
N PRO A 29 36.44 -15.52 -46.64
CA PRO A 29 37.26 -14.42 -46.07
C PRO A 29 36.58 -13.01 -45.92
N LEU A 30 37.29 -12.14 -45.19
CA LEU A 30 37.43 -10.67 -45.30
C LEU A 30 36.23 -9.80 -45.77
N GLY A 31 35.62 -9.11 -44.80
CA GLY A 31 34.81 -7.92 -45.02
C GLY A 31 34.86 -7.04 -43.77
N GLY A 32 35.58 -5.93 -43.85
CA GLY A 32 35.75 -5.02 -42.72
C GLY A 32 34.46 -4.31 -42.32
N CYS A 33 34.22 -4.19 -41.01
CA CYS A 33 33.40 -3.13 -40.47
C CYS A 33 33.55 -3.03 -38.94
N LEU A 34 33.50 -1.80 -38.44
CA LEU A 34 33.20 -1.37 -37.07
C LEU A 34 34.34 -1.39 -36.04
N LEU A 35 35.00 -0.23 -35.89
CA LEU A 35 35.44 0.25 -34.58
C LEU A 35 34.20 0.61 -33.76
N SER A 36 33.51 -0.40 -33.23
CA SER A 36 32.55 -0.17 -32.14
C SER A 36 33.32 -0.13 -30.84
N GLY A 37 33.44 1.07 -30.26
CA GLY A 37 33.91 1.21 -28.89
C GLY A 37 33.06 0.34 -27.97
N CYS A 38 33.70 -0.59 -27.27
CA CYS A 38 33.10 -1.23 -26.11
C CYS A 38 32.86 -0.16 -25.06
N GLN A 39 31.67 0.45 -25.07
CA GLN A 39 31.12 1.07 -23.88
C GLN A 39 30.69 -0.08 -22.98
N THR A 40 31.50 -0.34 -21.95
CA THR A 40 31.09 -1.14 -20.80
C THR A 40 29.80 -0.50 -20.26
N PRO A 41 28.66 -1.20 -20.19
CA PRO A 41 27.49 -0.66 -19.51
C PRO A 41 27.87 -0.43 -18.05
N ALA A 42 27.76 0.82 -17.59
CA ALA A 42 27.90 1.15 -16.18
C ALA A 42 26.91 0.28 -15.38
N ALA A 43 27.42 -0.43 -14.38
CA ALA A 43 26.59 -1.21 -13.48
C ALA A 43 25.63 -0.27 -12.75
N VAL A 44 24.35 -0.30 -13.14
CA VAL A 44 23.28 0.34 -12.39
C VAL A 44 23.19 -0.42 -11.07
N LYS A 45 23.60 0.20 -9.97
CA LYS A 45 23.38 -0.33 -8.61
C LYS A 45 21.89 -0.68 -8.50
N PRO A 46 21.51 -1.92 -8.16
CA PRO A 46 20.11 -2.24 -7.93
C PRO A 46 19.56 -1.27 -6.88
N ALA A 47 18.52 -0.52 -7.24
CA ALA A 47 17.80 0.29 -6.28
C ALA A 47 17.29 -0.70 -5.21
N ALA A 48 17.72 -0.50 -3.96
CA ALA A 48 17.24 -1.32 -2.85
C ALA A 48 15.70 -1.23 -2.83
N GLU A 49 15.03 -2.38 -2.83
CA GLU A 49 13.57 -2.41 -2.82
C GLU A 49 13.02 -1.75 -1.56
N ALA A 50 12.02 -0.88 -1.74
CA ALA A 50 11.37 -0.19 -0.64
C ALA A 50 10.52 -1.19 0.16
N LYS A 51 10.82 -1.36 1.45
CA LYS A 51 9.99 -2.14 2.39
C LYS A 51 8.77 -1.32 2.81
N ALA A 52 7.59 -1.92 2.74
CA ALA A 52 6.34 -1.27 3.11
C ALA A 52 5.61 -2.02 4.23
N ILE A 53 5.09 -1.28 5.20
CA ILE A 53 4.12 -1.75 6.20
C ILE A 53 2.79 -1.08 5.88
N ARG A 54 1.71 -1.85 5.77
CA ARG A 54 0.38 -1.35 5.41
C ARG A 54 -0.65 -1.82 6.42
N ILE A 55 -1.46 -0.91 6.95
CA ILE A 55 -2.48 -1.18 7.96
C ILE A 55 -3.84 -0.74 7.42
N ASN A 56 -4.83 -1.65 7.43
CA ASN A 56 -6.23 -1.33 7.23
C ASN A 56 -6.87 -1.06 8.60
N ALA A 57 -7.05 0.21 8.95
CA ALA A 57 -7.49 0.63 10.26
C ALA A 57 -8.97 0.26 10.48
N GLY A 58 -9.26 -0.24 11.67
CA GLY A 58 -10.56 -0.80 12.02
C GLY A 58 -10.87 -2.20 11.50
N ALA A 59 -10.06 -2.76 10.58
CA ALA A 59 -10.27 -4.11 10.07
C ALA A 59 -9.85 -5.17 11.09
N THR A 60 -10.62 -6.25 11.19
CA THR A 60 -10.32 -7.40 12.07
C THR A 60 -9.39 -8.42 11.41
N GLU A 61 -9.40 -8.50 10.08
CA GLU A 61 -8.59 -9.44 9.30
C GLU A 61 -7.70 -8.73 8.28
N PRO A 62 -6.53 -9.31 7.92
CA PRO A 62 -5.71 -8.79 6.83
C PRO A 62 -6.43 -8.85 5.48
N HIS A 63 -6.07 -7.94 4.58
CA HIS A 63 -6.55 -7.89 3.21
C HIS A 63 -5.38 -8.00 2.23
N VAL A 64 -5.51 -8.86 1.21
CA VAL A 64 -4.54 -8.94 0.11
C VAL A 64 -5.09 -8.13 -1.06
N ALA A 65 -4.38 -7.07 -1.42
CA ALA A 65 -4.73 -6.22 -2.54
C ALA A 65 -4.43 -6.92 -3.89
N PRO A 66 -5.04 -6.48 -5.01
CA PRO A 66 -4.84 -7.11 -6.32
C PRO A 66 -3.39 -7.13 -6.82
N ASP A 67 -2.55 -6.21 -6.35
CA ASP A 67 -1.12 -6.13 -6.66
C ASP A 67 -0.26 -7.10 -5.79
N GLY A 68 -0.90 -7.89 -4.93
CA GLY A 68 -0.24 -8.79 -3.99
C GLY A 68 0.18 -8.14 -2.67
N SER A 69 0.00 -6.81 -2.52
CA SER A 69 0.32 -6.11 -1.27
C SER A 69 -0.59 -6.58 -0.14
N VAL A 70 -0.01 -6.97 1.00
CA VAL A 70 -0.77 -7.33 2.21
C VAL A 70 -1.00 -6.09 3.07
N TRP A 71 -2.27 -5.79 3.34
CA TRP A 71 -2.73 -4.83 4.32
C TRP A 71 -3.09 -5.55 5.60
N LEU A 72 -2.35 -5.28 6.67
CA LEU A 72 -2.55 -5.89 7.96
C LEU A 72 -3.82 -5.34 8.64
N SER A 73 -4.47 -6.16 9.45
CA SER A 73 -5.55 -5.71 10.34
C SER A 73 -5.10 -4.66 11.34
N ASP A 74 -6.07 -3.96 11.93
CA ASP A 74 -5.89 -2.87 12.89
C ASP A 74 -4.88 -3.22 14.00
N ARG A 75 -3.81 -2.43 14.10
CA ARG A 75 -2.73 -2.61 15.09
C ARG A 75 -1.90 -1.34 15.25
N GLY A 76 -1.17 -1.26 16.36
CA GLY A 76 -0.24 -0.15 16.63
C GLY A 76 -0.90 1.13 17.14
N PHE A 77 -2.23 1.20 17.17
CA PHE A 77 -2.98 2.34 17.68
C PHE A 77 -3.26 2.22 19.19
N ALA A 78 -3.26 3.37 19.88
CA ALA A 78 -3.71 3.51 21.26
C ALA A 78 -5.09 4.18 21.33
N ASP A 79 -5.88 3.82 22.35
CA ASP A 79 -7.22 4.35 22.63
C ASP A 79 -8.21 4.16 21.46
N GLY A 80 -9.25 4.99 21.43
CA GLY A 80 -10.22 5.02 20.33
C GLY A 80 -11.09 3.79 20.21
N ARG A 81 -11.79 3.72 19.09
CA ARG A 81 -12.70 2.62 18.71
C ARG A 81 -12.59 2.36 17.22
N THR A 82 -13.11 1.22 16.80
CA THR A 82 -13.20 0.83 15.40
C THR A 82 -14.67 0.74 14.96
N VAL A 83 -14.91 0.86 13.66
CA VAL A 83 -16.21 0.62 13.05
C VAL A 83 -16.02 0.02 11.67
N ASP A 84 -16.87 -0.95 11.33
CA ASP A 84 -17.04 -1.46 9.98
C ASP A 84 -18.38 -0.94 9.44
N ARG A 85 -18.35 -0.28 8.28
CA ARG A 85 -19.52 0.28 7.60
C ARG A 85 -20.17 -0.71 6.63
N GLY A 86 -19.63 -1.92 6.50
CA GLY A 86 -20.09 -2.92 5.54
C GLY A 86 -19.84 -2.50 4.10
N PRO A 87 -20.65 -2.95 3.13
CA PRO A 87 -20.44 -2.69 1.70
C PRO A 87 -20.85 -1.25 1.33
N LEU A 88 -20.08 -0.28 1.81
CA LEU A 88 -20.23 1.12 1.46
C LEU A 88 -19.54 1.40 0.12
N GLU A 89 -20.21 2.15 -0.76
CA GLU A 89 -19.59 2.71 -1.96
C GLU A 89 -18.65 3.86 -1.56
N ILE A 90 -17.43 3.83 -2.10
CA ILE A 90 -16.38 4.82 -1.82
C ILE A 90 -15.86 5.35 -3.16
N ALA A 91 -16.05 6.64 -3.41
CA ALA A 91 -15.56 7.31 -4.60
C ALA A 91 -14.04 7.61 -4.50
N GLY A 92 -13.40 7.83 -5.64
CA GLY A 92 -11.98 8.26 -5.70
C GLY A 92 -10.96 7.17 -5.37
N THR A 93 -11.36 5.90 -5.33
CA THR A 93 -10.46 4.77 -5.06
C THR A 93 -10.82 3.54 -5.88
N VAL A 94 -9.82 2.72 -6.17
CA VAL A 94 -9.98 1.36 -6.73
C VAL A 94 -9.99 0.28 -5.65
N MET A 95 -9.74 0.66 -4.39
CA MET A 95 -9.69 -0.23 -3.23
C MET A 95 -10.67 0.23 -2.14
N PRO A 96 -12.00 0.17 -2.38
CA PRO A 96 -13.01 0.63 -1.41
C PRO A 96 -12.94 -0.12 -0.08
N VAL A 97 -12.45 -1.36 -0.08
CA VAL A 97 -12.25 -2.19 1.13
C VAL A 97 -11.38 -1.52 2.20
N LEU A 98 -10.43 -0.67 1.80
CA LEU A 98 -9.55 0.06 2.74
C LEU A 98 -10.25 1.24 3.42
N PHE A 99 -11.45 1.61 2.96
CA PHE A 99 -12.21 2.77 3.44
C PHE A 99 -13.55 2.39 4.07
N ARG A 100 -13.87 1.09 4.12
CA ARG A 100 -15.10 0.56 4.74
C ARG A 100 -14.95 0.37 6.24
N THR A 101 -13.71 0.23 6.72
CA THR A 101 -13.37 0.24 8.13
C THR A 101 -12.71 1.55 8.50
N GLU A 102 -12.93 1.98 9.74
CA GLU A 102 -12.39 3.21 10.29
C GLU A 102 -11.96 2.95 11.73
N ARG A 103 -10.79 3.47 12.11
CA ARG A 103 -10.49 3.74 13.51
C ARG A 103 -10.76 5.20 13.79
N TYR A 104 -11.33 5.51 14.95
CA TYR A 104 -11.62 6.89 15.35
C TYR A 104 -11.41 7.12 16.85
N GLY A 105 -11.15 8.37 17.21
CA GLY A 105 -10.92 8.78 18.60
C GLY A 105 -9.64 8.21 19.21
N MET A 106 -8.70 7.76 18.38
CA MET A 106 -7.36 7.36 18.81
C MET A 106 -6.53 8.61 19.15
N THR A 107 -5.52 8.44 20.00
CA THR A 107 -4.57 9.51 20.35
C THR A 107 -3.21 9.29 19.70
N ARG A 108 -2.83 8.02 19.45
CA ARG A 108 -1.50 7.64 18.96
C ARG A 108 -1.54 6.43 18.06
N PHE A 109 -0.58 6.37 17.14
CA PHE A 109 -0.10 5.16 16.49
C PHE A 109 1.42 5.02 16.70
N SER A 110 1.92 3.81 16.87
CA SER A 110 3.36 3.51 16.96
C SER A 110 3.68 2.21 16.25
N CYS A 111 4.76 2.22 15.45
CA CYS A 111 5.24 1.04 14.73
C CYS A 111 6.77 0.93 14.84
N PRO A 112 7.32 -0.17 15.39
CA PRO A 112 8.76 -0.40 15.37
C PRO A 112 9.27 -0.50 13.92
N VAL A 113 10.22 0.35 13.57
CA VAL A 113 10.86 0.37 12.24
C VAL A 113 12.34 0.73 12.40
N ALA A 114 13.18 0.35 11.45
CA ALA A 114 14.59 0.76 11.51
C ALA A 114 14.72 2.28 11.34
N ASN A 115 15.77 2.87 11.90
CA ASN A 115 16.11 4.26 11.63
C ASN A 115 16.31 4.48 10.13
N GLY A 116 15.75 5.56 9.60
CA GLY A 116 15.73 5.81 8.16
C GLY A 116 14.71 6.85 7.74
N GLU A 117 14.71 7.18 6.45
CA GLU A 117 13.69 8.04 5.85
C GLU A 117 12.49 7.20 5.39
N TYR A 118 11.28 7.68 5.65
CA TYR A 118 10.04 7.01 5.28
C TYR A 118 9.08 7.96 4.58
N GLU A 119 8.41 7.47 3.54
CA GLU A 119 7.17 8.07 3.04
C GLU A 119 5.99 7.42 3.81
N VAL A 120 5.25 8.26 4.52
CA VAL A 120 4.03 7.87 5.24
C VAL A 120 2.83 8.34 4.47
N ARG A 121 1.89 7.44 4.20
CA ARG A 121 0.62 7.73 3.52
C ARG A 121 -0.53 7.45 4.47
N LEU A 122 -1.33 8.49 4.73
CA LEU A 122 -2.50 8.43 5.60
C LEU A 122 -3.74 8.49 4.72
N HIS A 123 -4.57 7.45 4.76
CA HIS A 123 -5.75 7.31 3.91
C HIS A 123 -7.02 7.60 4.71
N PHE A 124 -7.87 8.45 4.15
CA PHE A 124 -9.10 8.94 4.77
C PHE A 124 -10.27 8.92 3.79
N ALA A 125 -11.47 8.70 4.30
CA ALA A 125 -12.76 8.97 3.70
C ALA A 125 -13.74 9.25 4.84
N GLU A 126 -14.46 10.38 4.78
CA GLU A 126 -15.48 10.66 5.78
C GLU A 126 -16.68 9.72 5.55
N THR A 127 -16.79 8.68 6.37
CA THR A 127 -17.85 7.67 6.28
C THR A 127 -18.94 7.83 7.33
N PHE A 128 -18.75 8.72 8.31
CA PHE A 128 -19.72 8.89 9.38
C PHE A 128 -20.91 9.71 8.89
N ALA A 129 -22.08 9.08 8.83
CA ALA A 129 -23.29 9.69 8.27
C ALA A 129 -23.77 10.99 8.97
N ARG A 130 -23.23 11.33 10.15
CA ARG A 130 -23.54 12.57 10.86
C ARG A 130 -22.62 13.74 10.50
N ILE A 131 -21.57 13.50 9.71
CA ILE A 131 -20.70 14.53 9.15
C ILE A 131 -21.15 14.75 7.70
N THR A 132 -21.88 15.82 7.48
CA THR A 132 -22.51 16.18 6.21
C THR A 132 -21.99 17.48 5.62
N GLU A 133 -21.30 18.30 6.43
CA GLU A 133 -20.81 19.63 6.05
C GLU A 133 -19.38 19.86 6.50
N LYS A 134 -18.67 20.72 5.77
CA LYS A 134 -17.30 21.14 6.09
C LYS A 134 -17.26 21.77 7.48
N GLY A 135 -16.18 21.55 8.21
CA GLY A 135 -15.95 22.05 9.57
C GLY A 135 -16.59 21.21 10.67
N GLN A 136 -17.38 20.18 10.34
CA GLN A 136 -18.02 19.33 11.36
C GLN A 136 -17.08 18.28 11.97
N ARG A 137 -15.99 17.94 11.28
CA ARG A 137 -14.88 17.16 11.81
C ARG A 137 -13.57 17.80 11.37
N VAL A 138 -12.77 18.23 12.34
CA VAL A 138 -11.47 18.87 12.13
C VAL A 138 -10.49 18.33 13.16
N PHE A 139 -9.33 17.84 12.72
CA PHE A 139 -8.32 17.31 13.64
C PHE A 139 -6.92 17.48 13.05
N SER A 140 -5.91 17.46 13.91
CA SER A 140 -4.50 17.49 13.46
C SER A 140 -3.87 16.12 13.57
N VAL A 141 -2.94 15.82 12.66
CA VAL A 141 -2.14 14.60 12.67
C VAL A 141 -0.66 14.97 12.61
N LYS A 142 0.12 14.51 13.58
CA LYS A 142 1.58 14.71 13.59
C LYS A 142 2.29 13.39 13.39
N VAL A 143 3.02 13.25 12.30
CA VAL A 143 3.89 12.12 11.97
C VAL A 143 5.32 12.55 12.28
N GLU A 144 5.96 11.95 13.28
CA GLU A 144 7.27 12.40 13.77
C GLU A 144 7.29 13.92 14.08
N ASP A 145 8.10 14.67 13.33
CA ASP A 145 8.30 16.11 13.39
C ASP A 145 7.45 16.90 12.37
N ARG A 146 6.59 16.22 11.61
CA ARG A 146 5.75 16.81 10.56
C ARG A 146 4.28 16.80 10.96
N GLU A 147 3.64 17.96 10.91
CA GLU A 147 2.24 18.12 11.27
C GLU A 147 1.37 18.47 10.06
N ILE A 148 0.23 17.78 9.95
CA ILE A 148 -0.91 18.13 9.11
C ILE A 148 -1.94 18.74 10.06
N LYS A 149 -2.05 20.06 10.03
CA LYS A 149 -2.89 20.81 10.97
C LYS A 149 -4.30 21.02 10.41
N ASP A 150 -5.31 20.97 11.28
CA ASP A 150 -6.69 21.34 10.97
C ASP A 150 -7.27 20.58 9.75
N LEU A 151 -6.97 19.27 9.65
CA LEU A 151 -7.46 18.40 8.60
C LEU A 151 -8.98 18.24 8.69
N ASP A 152 -9.65 18.64 7.63
CA ASP A 152 -11.05 18.35 7.34
C ASP A 152 -11.13 17.52 6.05
N VAL A 153 -11.39 16.22 6.22
CA VAL A 153 -11.49 15.25 5.13
C VAL A 153 -12.61 15.62 4.16
N LEU A 154 -13.77 16.06 4.68
CA LEU A 154 -14.92 16.40 3.86
C LEU A 154 -14.70 17.70 3.08
N ALA A 155 -14.03 18.68 3.67
CA ALA A 155 -13.63 19.89 2.96
C ALA A 155 -12.64 19.59 1.82
N LYS A 156 -11.70 18.67 2.06
CA LYS A 156 -10.68 18.27 1.08
C LYS A 156 -11.27 17.48 -0.10
N THR A 157 -12.20 16.56 0.17
CA THR A 157 -12.81 15.72 -0.87
C THR A 157 -14.00 16.40 -1.56
N GLY A 158 -14.66 17.34 -0.88
CA GLY A 158 -15.86 18.01 -1.36
C GLY A 158 -17.14 17.19 -1.23
N ALA A 159 -17.06 15.90 -0.83
CA ALA A 159 -18.19 15.01 -0.68
C ALA A 159 -17.88 13.87 0.33
N PRO A 160 -18.90 13.37 1.06
CA PRO A 160 -18.70 12.23 1.95
C PRO A 160 -18.37 10.97 1.13
N ARG A 161 -17.84 9.93 1.80
CA ARG A 161 -17.51 8.64 1.17
C ARG A 161 -16.60 8.77 -0.05
N THR A 162 -15.70 9.73 -0.03
CA THR A 162 -14.72 9.97 -1.08
C THR A 162 -13.34 9.82 -0.47
N ALA A 163 -12.50 8.98 -1.08
CA ALA A 163 -11.16 8.71 -0.62
C ALA A 163 -10.23 9.90 -0.89
N CYS A 164 -9.38 10.22 0.08
CA CYS A 164 -8.21 11.07 -0.11
C CYS A 164 -7.02 10.53 0.69
N MET A 165 -5.82 11.01 0.37
CA MET A 165 -4.59 10.60 1.00
C MET A 165 -3.75 11.83 1.36
N GLU A 166 -3.20 11.85 2.57
CA GLU A 166 -2.11 12.74 2.94
C GLU A 166 -0.78 11.99 2.85
N LYS A 167 0.25 12.69 2.37
CA LYS A 167 1.60 12.14 2.24
C LYS A 167 2.58 13.00 3.01
N VAL A 168 3.44 12.35 3.79
CA VAL A 168 4.48 13.01 4.57
C VAL A 168 5.77 12.22 4.46
N VAL A 169 6.90 12.90 4.29
CA VAL A 169 8.23 12.28 4.37
C VAL A 169 8.87 12.66 5.71
N VAL A 170 9.32 11.67 6.47
CA VAL A 170 9.84 11.82 7.83
C VAL A 170 11.13 11.03 8.03
N GLN A 171 11.93 11.44 9.01
CA GLN A 171 13.14 10.74 9.43
C GLN A 171 12.93 10.09 10.80
N VAL A 172 12.96 8.76 10.85
CA VAL A 172 12.94 7.99 12.11
C VAL A 172 14.36 7.89 12.66
N LYS A 173 14.51 8.17 13.96
CA LYS A 173 15.82 8.26 14.65
C LYS A 173 15.94 7.38 15.89
N ASP A 174 14.82 6.85 16.40
CA ASP A 174 14.75 6.14 17.68
C ASP A 174 14.16 4.71 17.56
N GLY A 175 14.11 4.16 16.34
CA GLY A 175 13.70 2.78 16.07
C GLY A 175 12.19 2.57 16.03
N LYS A 176 11.39 3.64 15.96
CA LYS A 176 9.94 3.56 15.84
C LYS A 176 9.38 4.76 15.08
N LEU A 177 8.28 4.55 14.38
CA LEU A 177 7.50 5.62 13.77
C LEU A 177 6.30 5.91 14.66
N ASP A 178 6.19 7.14 15.13
CA ASP A 178 5.15 7.66 15.99
C ASP A 178 4.24 8.66 15.24
N ILE A 179 2.93 8.47 15.39
CA ILE A 179 1.91 9.39 14.89
C ILE A 179 1.01 9.80 16.06
N THR A 180 0.77 11.09 16.21
CA THR A 180 -0.16 11.66 17.20
C THR A 180 -1.38 12.21 16.50
N PHE A 181 -2.55 11.98 17.07
CA PHE A 181 -3.84 12.48 16.57
C PHE A 181 -4.44 13.43 17.61
N THR A 182 -4.70 14.67 17.21
CA THR A 182 -5.19 15.71 18.12
C THR A 182 -6.57 16.17 17.68
N PRO A 183 -7.63 15.98 18.50
CA PRO A 183 -8.96 16.47 18.18
C PRO A 183 -8.98 18.01 18.13
N GLY A 184 -9.67 18.58 17.14
CA GLY A 184 -10.10 19.98 17.13
C GLY A 184 -11.62 20.06 17.31
N ILE A 185 -12.35 19.58 16.29
CA ILE A 185 -13.80 19.40 16.28
C ILE A 185 -14.07 17.93 15.98
N GLN A 186 -14.81 17.26 16.86
CA GLN A 186 -15.09 15.81 16.78
C GLN A 186 -13.79 14.98 16.85
N ASN A 187 -13.92 13.66 16.78
CA ASN A 187 -12.84 12.70 16.94
C ASN A 187 -12.00 12.57 15.66
N PRO A 188 -10.65 12.50 15.78
CA PRO A 188 -9.79 12.08 14.68
C PRO A 188 -10.21 10.72 14.13
N MET A 189 -9.96 10.49 12.85
CA MET A 189 -10.22 9.22 12.20
C MET A 189 -9.09 8.85 11.24
N ILE A 190 -8.93 7.57 10.94
CA ILE A 190 -8.11 7.07 9.82
C ILE A 190 -8.72 5.78 9.28
N ASN A 191 -8.64 5.56 7.96
CA ASN A 191 -9.10 4.32 7.33
C ASN A 191 -7.93 3.38 7.02
N ALA A 192 -6.80 3.91 6.55
CA ALA A 192 -5.63 3.08 6.28
C ALA A 192 -4.32 3.88 6.40
N LEU A 193 -3.21 3.17 6.56
CA LEU A 193 -1.87 3.74 6.73
C LEU A 193 -0.85 2.92 5.93
N GLU A 194 0.07 3.58 5.24
CA GLU A 194 1.27 2.96 4.69
C GLU A 194 2.51 3.65 5.25
N ILE A 195 3.52 2.85 5.59
CA ILE A 195 4.87 3.28 5.98
C ILE A 195 5.84 2.64 5.00
N ILE A 196 6.44 3.43 4.13
CA ILE A 196 7.27 2.95 3.02
C ILE A 196 8.69 3.47 3.22
N SER A 197 9.65 2.56 3.45
CA SER A 197 11.05 2.94 3.59
C SER A 197 11.54 3.56 2.28
N ARG A 198 12.22 4.71 2.35
CA ARG A 198 12.85 5.30 1.17
C ARG A 198 14.27 4.76 1.04
N PRO A 199 14.66 4.26 -0.16
CA PRO A 199 16.04 3.86 -0.40
C PRO A 199 16.97 5.04 -0.16
N GLN A 200 18.04 4.83 0.60
CA GLN A 200 19.12 5.80 0.79
C GLN A 200 20.15 5.71 -0.33
#